data_AF-A0A409VF08-F1
#
_entry.id   AF-A0A409VF08-F1
#
_cell.length_a   1.000
_cell.length_b   1.000
_cell.length_c   1.000
_cell.angle_alpha   90.00
_cell.angle_beta   90.00
_cell.angle_gamma   90.00
#
_symmetry.space_group_name_H-M   'P 1'
#
loop_
_entity.id
_entity.type
_entity.pdbx_description
1 polymer ?
#
loop_
_entity_poly.entity_id
_entity_poly.type
_entity_poly.pdbx_seq_one_letter_code
_entity_poly.pdbx_strand_id
1 'polypeptide(L)'
;MLARDGSMFHNMFTLPSDDTSHNETSDQNPLVLQDEVKPLRALLWILYALPGDIASAALDTGYNNIDRLAHCLEMANKYHFVSIETWAYSTLSSVLQTLISKQEEDESEEGIFPIANIQRISHICVKTSSPKSSLFTQVQKVWSRSVLLATTLEQIATVLIALDDFDNTFKIPRGLAYYQILTVWSESWRNSSFLDREQKIRLLAGYHNLSRTRSEAELRKQLSAFEHSSECGVGRPRCIAAWDSLTQLLVLDPELRRSMFPVQPESETFDYMTKLRVVCAAAALLVQEEVEAENMRCEEMHTRCRKRALKHTQRLLHDAEGSLMDRFEV
;
A
#
# COMPACT_ATOMS: atom_id res chain seq x y z
N MET A 1 19.56 32.57 -0.57
CA MET A 1 19.20 31.13 -0.52
C MET A 1 17.69 30.98 -0.51
N LEU A 2 16.99 31.53 0.48
CA LEU A 2 15.53 31.43 0.60
C LEU A 2 14.76 32.02 -0.60
N ALA A 3 15.19 33.16 -1.17
CA ALA A 3 14.55 33.77 -2.34
C ALA A 3 14.91 33.12 -3.70
N ARG A 4 15.63 31.99 -3.71
CA ARG A 4 15.99 31.30 -4.97
C ARG A 4 14.78 30.54 -5.53
N ASP A 5 14.88 30.14 -6.80
CA ASP A 5 13.90 29.34 -7.52
C ASP A 5 12.49 29.93 -7.60
N GLY A 6 12.35 31.25 -7.46
CA GLY A 6 11.03 31.90 -7.47
C GLY A 6 10.15 31.46 -6.31
N SER A 7 10.76 31.04 -5.20
CA SER A 7 10.04 30.61 -4.01
C SER A 7 9.12 31.71 -3.49
N MET A 8 8.13 31.32 -2.68
CA MET A 8 7.22 32.26 -2.03
C MET A 8 7.96 33.28 -1.13
N PHE A 9 9.16 32.93 -0.64
CA PHE A 9 9.99 33.87 0.11
C PHE A 9 10.45 35.06 -0.74
N HIS A 10 10.67 34.89 -2.05
CA HIS A 10 10.96 36.01 -2.93
C HIS A 10 9.82 37.04 -2.91
N ASN A 11 8.58 36.56 -2.97
CA ASN A 11 7.41 37.43 -2.86
C ASN A 11 7.31 38.06 -1.48
N MET A 12 7.52 37.29 -0.40
CA MET A 12 7.50 37.84 0.98
C MET A 12 8.53 38.95 1.20
N PHE A 13 9.69 38.89 0.55
CA PHE A 13 10.71 39.94 0.63
C PHE A 13 10.50 41.13 -0.31
N THR A 14 9.62 41.00 -1.32
CA THR A 14 9.40 42.05 -2.34
C THR A 14 8.04 42.74 -2.23
N LEU A 15 7.14 42.23 -1.38
CA LEU A 15 5.88 42.89 -1.10
C LEU A 15 6.14 44.30 -0.53
N PRO A 16 5.55 45.36 -1.13
CA PRO A 16 5.69 46.71 -0.60
C PRO A 16 5.07 46.76 0.81
N SER A 17 5.82 47.29 1.76
CA SER A 17 5.30 47.63 3.08
C SER A 17 4.26 48.74 2.88
N ASP A 18 2.97 48.43 2.91
CA ASP A 18 1.96 49.47 3.08
C ASP A 18 2.31 50.22 4.37
N ASP A 19 2.31 51.55 4.37
CA ASP A 19 2.70 52.41 5.50
C ASP A 19 1.92 52.11 6.81
N THR A 20 0.85 51.32 6.73
CA THR A 20 0.02 50.86 7.86
C THR A 20 0.30 49.42 8.31
N SER A 21 1.07 48.64 7.54
CA SER A 21 1.42 47.25 7.85
C SER A 21 2.93 47.13 8.07
N HIS A 22 3.33 46.88 9.31
CA HIS A 22 4.72 46.69 9.75
C HIS A 22 5.36 45.40 9.19
N ASN A 23 5.42 45.27 7.87
CA ASN A 23 6.19 44.24 7.17
C ASN A 23 7.58 44.82 6.82
N GLU A 24 8.33 45.24 7.83
CA GLU A 24 9.74 45.57 7.67
C GLU A 24 10.57 44.33 7.96
N THR A 25 11.49 43.93 7.08
CA THR A 25 12.36 42.75 7.23
C THR A 25 13.72 43.11 7.87
N SER A 26 13.71 43.95 8.91
CA SER A 26 14.94 44.35 9.61
C SER A 26 15.25 43.40 10.76
N ASP A 27 16.47 43.43 11.30
CA ASP A 27 16.82 42.65 12.50
C ASP A 27 15.92 43.00 13.70
N GLN A 28 15.34 44.20 13.72
CA GLN A 28 14.42 44.66 14.76
C GLN A 28 12.97 44.18 14.53
N ASN A 29 12.66 43.67 13.34
CA ASN A 29 11.34 43.14 12.98
C ASN A 29 11.51 41.91 12.07
N PRO A 30 11.82 40.74 12.63
CA PRO A 30 12.09 39.55 11.83
C PRO A 30 10.82 39.05 11.12
N LEU A 31 11.02 38.38 9.98
CA LEU A 31 9.93 37.65 9.32
C LEU A 31 9.47 36.48 10.20
N VAL A 32 8.28 36.60 10.80
CA VAL A 32 7.70 35.56 11.65
C VAL A 32 6.89 34.58 10.79
N LEU A 33 7.34 33.33 10.73
CA LEU A 33 6.62 32.24 10.09
C LEU A 33 5.73 31.53 11.12
N GLN A 34 4.52 31.15 10.72
CA GLN A 34 3.58 30.39 11.56
C GLN A 34 3.80 28.86 11.50
N ASP A 35 4.90 28.43 10.86
CA ASP A 35 5.23 27.03 10.67
C ASP A 35 5.89 26.40 11.90
N GLU A 36 5.72 25.09 12.02
CA GLU A 36 6.45 24.33 13.01
C GLU A 36 7.96 24.34 12.75
N VAL A 37 8.73 24.33 13.85
CA VAL A 37 10.20 24.41 13.78
C VAL A 37 10.81 23.19 13.09
N LYS A 38 10.25 22.00 13.30
CA LYS A 38 10.83 20.75 12.78
C LYS A 38 10.72 20.65 11.24
N PRO A 39 9.56 20.89 10.61
CA PRO A 39 9.47 20.97 9.16
C PRO A 39 10.37 22.04 8.54
N LEU A 40 10.38 23.26 9.12
CA LEU A 40 11.22 24.34 8.61
C LEU A 40 12.71 24.00 8.69
N ARG A 41 13.14 23.36 9.79
CA ARG A 41 14.53 22.89 9.93
C ARG A 41 14.90 21.87 8.86
N ALA A 42 13.98 21.00 8.44
CA ALA A 42 14.24 20.06 7.35
C ALA A 42 14.48 20.79 6.02
N LEU A 43 13.64 21.79 5.69
CA LEU A 43 13.83 22.65 4.50
C LEU A 43 15.17 23.40 4.56
N LEU A 44 15.51 23.99 5.71
CA LEU A 44 16.78 24.69 5.87
C LEU A 44 17.96 23.73 5.77
N TRP A 45 17.84 22.50 6.28
CA TRP A 45 18.88 21.50 6.12
C TRP A 45 19.19 21.27 4.64
N ILE A 46 18.19 21.02 3.78
CA ILE A 46 18.45 20.76 2.36
C ILE A 46 18.99 21.99 1.61
N LEU A 47 18.58 23.20 1.99
CA LEU A 47 19.10 24.44 1.39
C LEU A 47 20.58 24.69 1.68
N TYR A 48 21.09 24.16 2.80
CA TYR A 48 22.48 24.37 3.25
C TYR A 48 23.32 23.08 3.26
N ALA A 49 22.72 21.93 2.95
CA ALA A 49 23.40 20.64 2.91
C ALA A 49 24.49 20.61 1.83
N LEU A 50 25.61 19.95 2.14
CA LEU A 50 26.65 19.72 1.14
C LEU A 50 26.21 18.60 0.18
N PRO A 51 26.73 18.54 -1.06
CA PRO A 51 26.37 17.49 -2.01
C PRO A 51 26.53 16.07 -1.45
N GLY A 52 27.53 15.82 -0.60
CA GLY A 52 27.74 14.54 0.06
C GLY A 52 26.64 14.17 1.07
N ASP A 53 26.09 15.16 1.79
CA ASP A 53 24.98 14.94 2.74
C ASP A 53 23.69 14.59 2.00
N ILE A 54 23.45 15.28 0.87
CA ILE A 54 22.30 15.04 -0.02
C ILE A 54 22.38 13.63 -0.61
N ALA A 55 23.55 13.23 -1.09
CA ALA A 55 23.78 11.88 -1.60
C ALA A 55 23.59 10.81 -0.51
N SER A 56 24.08 11.07 0.71
CA SER A 56 23.92 10.14 1.85
C SER A 56 22.45 9.97 2.25
N ALA A 57 21.68 11.06 2.25
CA ALA A 57 20.25 11.02 2.54
C ALA A 57 19.44 10.24 1.50
N ALA A 58 19.93 10.11 0.26
CA ALA A 58 19.28 9.29 -0.76
C ALA A 58 19.46 7.78 -0.55
N LEU A 59 20.46 7.37 0.23
CA LEU A 59 20.77 5.96 0.51
C LEU A 59 20.27 5.51 1.89
N ASP A 60 20.04 6.45 2.80
CA ASP A 60 19.60 6.17 4.17
C ASP A 60 18.12 5.78 4.22
N THR A 61 17.86 4.51 4.56
CA THR A 61 16.50 3.97 4.73
C THR A 61 15.97 4.10 6.16
N GLY A 62 16.65 4.84 7.04
CA GLY A 62 16.24 5.06 8.42
C GLY A 62 14.99 5.93 8.55
N TYR A 63 14.13 5.62 9.54
CA TYR A 63 12.88 6.33 9.77
C TYR A 63 13.05 7.84 10.01
N ASN A 64 14.14 8.25 10.66
CA ASN A 64 14.46 9.67 10.87
C ASN A 64 14.73 10.39 9.54
N ASN A 65 15.34 9.71 8.58
CA ASN A 65 15.59 10.28 7.26
C ASN A 65 14.30 10.36 6.44
N ILE A 66 13.46 9.33 6.48
CA ILE A 66 12.12 9.34 5.85
C ILE A 66 11.29 10.52 6.38
N ASP A 67 11.27 10.71 7.69
CA ASP A 67 10.56 11.82 8.34
C ASP A 67 11.13 13.19 7.91
N ARG A 68 12.46 13.31 7.82
CA ARG A 68 13.10 14.52 7.31
C ARG A 68 12.76 14.80 5.85
N LEU A 69 12.80 13.78 4.97
CA LEU A 69 12.46 13.90 3.55
C LEU A 69 10.99 14.27 3.35
N ALA A 70 10.09 13.70 4.15
CA ALA A 70 8.68 14.04 4.16
C ALA A 70 8.47 15.53 4.50
N HIS A 71 9.09 16.01 5.58
CA HIS A 71 9.06 17.43 5.94
C HIS A 71 9.67 18.35 4.86
N CYS A 72 10.79 17.94 4.24
CA CYS A 72 11.38 18.68 3.12
C CYS A 72 10.39 18.80 1.97
N LEU A 73 9.72 17.71 1.59
CA LEU A 73 8.75 17.69 0.51
C LEU A 73 7.54 18.60 0.81
N GLU A 74 7.00 18.53 2.02
CA GLU A 74 5.88 19.38 2.45
C GLU A 74 6.23 20.87 2.37
N MET A 75 7.37 21.25 2.94
CA MET A 75 7.79 22.65 3.00
C MET A 75 8.23 23.18 1.63
N ALA A 76 8.85 22.33 0.81
CA ALA A 76 9.21 22.69 -0.57
C ALA A 76 7.95 22.93 -1.40
N ASN A 77 6.92 22.10 -1.27
CA ASN A 77 5.63 22.32 -1.93
C ASN A 77 4.95 23.61 -1.43
N LYS A 78 4.87 23.80 -0.10
CA LYS A 78 4.24 24.99 0.51
C LYS A 78 4.88 26.30 0.06
N TYR A 79 6.21 26.34 -0.01
CA TYR A 79 6.97 27.53 -0.35
C TYR A 79 7.43 27.60 -1.82
N HIS A 80 6.94 26.68 -2.67
CA HIS A 80 7.22 26.62 -4.10
C HIS A 80 8.71 26.48 -4.46
N PHE A 81 9.47 25.68 -3.72
CA PHE A 81 10.83 25.28 -4.11
C PHE A 81 10.79 24.07 -5.05
N VAL A 82 10.45 24.30 -6.32
CA VAL A 82 10.18 23.23 -7.31
C VAL A 82 11.33 22.22 -7.45
N SER A 83 12.58 22.69 -7.45
CA SER A 83 13.77 21.83 -7.56
C SER A 83 13.91 20.89 -6.36
N ILE A 84 13.72 21.44 -5.15
CA ILE A 84 13.79 20.71 -3.88
C ILE A 84 12.60 19.77 -3.74
N GLU A 85 11.41 20.19 -4.14
CA GLU A 85 10.20 19.36 -4.15
C GLU A 85 10.41 18.13 -5.05
N THR A 86 10.88 18.34 -6.28
CA THR A 86 11.17 17.25 -7.23
C THR A 86 12.23 16.28 -6.69
N TRP A 87 13.31 16.83 -6.12
CA TRP A 87 14.35 16.03 -5.50
C TRP A 87 13.84 15.24 -4.29
N ALA A 88 13.13 15.89 -3.35
CA ALA A 88 12.62 15.26 -2.14
C ALA A 88 11.59 14.18 -2.48
N TYR A 89 10.71 14.43 -3.45
CA TYR A 89 9.75 13.45 -3.96
C TYR A 89 10.45 12.21 -4.51
N SER A 90 11.39 12.40 -5.45
CA SER A 90 12.10 11.28 -6.09
C SER A 90 12.93 10.47 -5.09
N THR A 91 13.59 11.16 -4.15
CA THR A 91 14.39 10.55 -3.10
C THR A 91 13.53 9.75 -2.13
N LEU A 92 12.44 10.34 -1.64
CA LEU A 92 11.50 9.65 -0.75
C LEU A 92 10.87 8.42 -1.45
N SER A 93 10.50 8.55 -2.72
CA SER A 93 9.96 7.45 -3.52
C SER A 93 10.99 6.32 -3.71
N SER A 94 12.27 6.65 -3.91
CA SER A 94 13.34 5.66 -4.00
C SER A 94 13.57 4.95 -2.67
N VAL A 95 13.67 5.70 -1.57
CA VAL A 95 13.88 5.15 -0.22
C VAL A 95 12.74 4.21 0.18
N LEU A 96 11.49 4.61 -0.06
CA LEU A 96 10.33 3.76 0.20
C LEU A 96 10.34 2.50 -0.68
N GLN A 97 10.71 2.62 -1.96
CA GLN A 97 10.83 1.45 -2.82
C GLN A 97 11.86 0.45 -2.30
N THR A 98 13.04 0.93 -1.90
CA THR A 98 14.09 0.08 -1.32
C THR A 98 13.61 -0.61 -0.05
N LEU A 99 12.88 0.09 0.82
CA LEU A 99 12.32 -0.52 2.02
C LEU A 99 11.27 -1.58 1.71
N ILE A 100 10.35 -1.31 0.79
CA ILE A 100 9.34 -2.29 0.36
C ILE A 100 10.04 -3.55 -0.15
N SER A 101 11.05 -3.41 -1.01
CA SER A 101 11.78 -4.55 -1.58
C SER A 101 12.57 -5.32 -0.52
N LYS A 102 13.28 -4.65 0.39
CA LYS A 102 13.98 -5.34 1.50
C LYS A 102 13.03 -6.14 2.37
N GLN A 103 11.85 -5.61 2.63
CA GLN A 103 10.85 -6.33 3.41
C GLN A 103 10.23 -7.50 2.63
N GLU A 104 10.13 -7.42 1.30
CA GLU A 104 9.71 -8.57 0.48
C GLU A 104 10.73 -9.71 0.55
N GLU A 105 12.01 -9.42 0.80
CA GLU A 105 13.08 -10.40 0.96
C GLU A 105 13.20 -10.93 2.41
N ASP A 106 13.06 -10.06 3.40
CA ASP A 106 13.13 -10.43 4.82
C ASP A 106 11.74 -10.83 5.35
N GLU A 107 11.53 -12.13 5.59
CA GLU A 107 10.33 -12.66 6.28
C GLU A 107 10.25 -12.27 7.78
N SER A 108 11.18 -11.45 8.27
CA SER A 108 11.26 -11.07 9.69
C SER A 108 10.15 -10.09 10.11
N GLU A 109 9.62 -10.30 11.32
CA GLU A 109 8.54 -9.49 11.91
C GLU A 109 8.97 -8.05 12.30
N GLU A 110 10.28 -7.74 12.29
CA GLU A 110 10.80 -6.42 12.71
C GLU A 110 10.52 -5.28 11.70
N GLY A 111 9.81 -5.57 10.60
CA GLY A 111 9.55 -4.64 9.50
C GLY A 111 8.33 -3.72 9.64
N ILE A 112 7.66 -3.61 10.79
CA ILE A 112 6.47 -2.75 10.87
C ILE A 112 6.86 -1.27 10.79
N PHE A 113 6.46 -0.62 9.70
CA PHE A 113 6.61 0.83 9.56
C PHE A 113 5.85 1.57 10.66
N PRO A 114 6.46 2.54 11.37
CA PRO A 114 5.76 3.35 12.34
C PRO A 114 4.57 4.06 11.69
N ILE A 115 3.35 3.79 12.19
CA ILE A 115 2.09 4.29 11.63
C ILE A 115 2.11 5.82 11.47
N ALA A 116 2.66 6.53 12.45
CA ALA A 116 2.80 7.98 12.42
C ALA A 116 3.59 8.50 11.21
N ASN A 117 4.62 7.78 10.76
CA ASN A 117 5.40 8.15 9.58
C ASN A 117 4.60 7.87 8.30
N ILE A 118 3.92 6.72 8.21
CA ILE A 118 3.09 6.39 7.05
C ILE A 118 1.96 7.42 6.91
N GLN A 119 1.32 7.79 8.01
CA GLN A 119 0.27 8.81 8.05
C GLN A 119 0.78 10.17 7.58
N ARG A 120 1.93 10.65 8.08
CA ARG A 120 2.53 11.91 7.62
C ARG A 120 2.80 11.90 6.12
N ILE A 121 3.46 10.85 5.61
CA ILE A 121 3.75 10.72 4.17
C ILE A 121 2.44 10.67 3.37
N SER A 122 1.42 10.00 3.89
CA SER A 122 0.10 9.92 3.27
C SER A 122 -0.54 11.30 3.11
N HIS A 123 -0.52 12.15 4.14
CA HIS A 123 -1.01 13.54 4.03
C HIS A 123 -0.27 14.31 2.94
N ILE A 124 1.05 14.15 2.85
CA ILE A 124 1.85 14.81 1.83
C ILE A 124 1.51 14.28 0.44
N CYS A 125 1.34 12.97 0.27
CA CYS A 125 0.94 12.38 -1.00
C CYS A 125 -0.42 12.90 -1.47
N VAL A 126 -1.40 13.01 -0.56
CA VAL A 126 -2.73 13.54 -0.90
C VAL A 126 -2.66 15.01 -1.34
N LYS A 127 -1.80 15.82 -0.70
CA LYS A 127 -1.63 17.25 -1.03
C LYS A 127 -0.83 17.48 -2.33
N THR A 128 0.25 16.72 -2.52
CA THR A 128 1.28 17.03 -3.53
C THR A 128 1.19 16.17 -4.79
N SER A 129 0.55 15.00 -4.72
CA SER A 129 0.65 13.99 -5.77
C SER A 129 -0.70 13.65 -6.38
N SER A 130 -0.69 13.31 -7.67
CA SER A 130 -1.85 12.66 -8.28
C SER A 130 -2.01 11.22 -7.74
N PRO A 131 -3.24 10.67 -7.69
CA PRO A 131 -3.47 9.27 -7.30
C PRO A 131 -2.72 8.21 -8.14
N LYS A 132 -2.18 8.62 -9.30
CA LYS A 132 -1.39 7.76 -10.20
C LYS A 132 0.12 7.87 -9.99
N SER A 133 0.56 8.63 -8.98
CA SER A 133 1.98 8.81 -8.73
C SER A 133 2.63 7.54 -8.20
N SER A 134 3.92 7.36 -8.48
CA SER A 134 4.71 6.24 -7.95
C SER A 134 4.72 6.25 -6.42
N LEU A 135 4.84 7.43 -5.81
CA LEU A 135 4.86 7.61 -4.37
C LEU A 135 3.51 7.21 -3.75
N PHE A 136 2.39 7.60 -4.36
CA PHE A 136 1.06 7.19 -3.89
C PHE A 136 0.92 5.66 -3.91
N THR A 137 1.34 5.03 -5.02
CA THR A 137 1.33 3.56 -5.16
C THR A 137 2.19 2.89 -4.10
N GLN A 138 3.36 3.44 -3.80
CA GLN A 138 4.27 2.91 -2.76
C GLN A 138 3.68 3.06 -1.36
N VAL A 139 3.12 4.22 -1.02
CA VAL A 139 2.44 4.44 0.28
C VAL A 139 1.26 3.49 0.45
N GLN A 140 0.48 3.27 -0.62
CA GLN A 140 -0.60 2.29 -0.60
C GLN A 140 -0.08 0.87 -0.34
N LYS A 141 1.05 0.47 -0.95
CA LYS A 141 1.70 -0.82 -0.67
C LYS A 141 2.17 -0.91 0.78
N VAL A 142 2.76 0.15 1.33
CA VAL A 142 3.20 0.20 2.73
C VAL A 142 2.01 0.02 3.67
N TRP A 143 0.90 0.72 3.44
CA TRP A 143 -0.33 0.53 4.22
C TRP A 143 -0.88 -0.90 4.11
N SER A 144 -1.01 -1.44 2.89
CA SER A 144 -1.47 -2.81 2.69
C SER A 144 -0.60 -3.81 3.43
N ARG A 145 0.72 -3.59 3.44
CA ARG A 145 1.66 -4.43 4.18
C ARG A 145 1.50 -4.29 5.69
N SER A 146 1.35 -3.07 6.22
CA SER A 146 1.08 -2.84 7.65
C SER A 146 -0.20 -3.55 8.11
N VAL A 147 -1.23 -3.61 7.26
CA VAL A 147 -2.46 -4.38 7.53
C VAL A 147 -2.18 -5.89 7.60
N LEU A 148 -1.43 -6.42 6.63
CA LEU A 148 -1.15 -7.86 6.54
C LEU A 148 -0.22 -8.35 7.66
N LEU A 149 0.70 -7.50 8.13
CA LEU A 149 1.65 -7.81 9.22
C LEU A 149 1.05 -7.59 10.61
N ALA A 150 -0.14 -7.03 10.74
CA ALA A 150 -0.77 -6.83 12.04
C ALA A 150 -1.11 -8.19 12.68
N THR A 151 -0.52 -8.46 13.84
CA THR A 151 -0.68 -9.73 14.57
C THR A 151 -1.73 -9.63 15.69
N THR A 152 -2.09 -8.40 16.11
CA THR A 152 -3.11 -8.15 17.12
C THR A 152 -4.25 -7.28 16.60
N LEU A 153 -5.42 -7.43 17.22
CA LEU A 153 -6.58 -6.59 16.91
C LEU A 153 -6.33 -5.10 17.21
N GLU A 154 -5.53 -4.80 18.23
CA GLU A 154 -5.14 -3.42 18.58
C GLU A 154 -4.27 -2.79 17.49
N GLN A 155 -3.29 -3.53 16.94
CA GLN A 155 -2.43 -3.04 15.87
C GLN A 155 -3.24 -2.71 14.62
N ILE A 156 -4.11 -3.63 14.18
CA ILE A 156 -4.93 -3.39 12.98
C ILE A 156 -5.97 -2.30 13.20
N ALA A 157 -6.55 -2.19 14.40
CA ALA A 157 -7.43 -1.08 14.75
C ALA A 157 -6.70 0.27 14.69
N THR A 158 -5.45 0.33 15.17
CA THR A 158 -4.61 1.53 15.08
C THR A 158 -4.34 1.93 13.62
N VAL A 159 -4.02 0.94 12.77
CA VAL A 159 -3.87 1.16 11.32
C VAL A 159 -5.17 1.65 10.69
N LEU A 160 -6.30 1.05 11.06
CA LEU A 160 -7.62 1.42 10.53
C LEU A 160 -8.03 2.85 10.92
N ILE A 161 -7.82 3.24 12.18
CA ILE A 161 -8.06 4.60 12.66
C ILE A 161 -7.24 5.60 11.84
N ALA A 162 -5.95 5.32 11.63
CA ALA A 162 -5.10 6.20 10.83
C ALA A 162 -5.51 6.25 9.34
N LEU A 163 -6.09 5.16 8.79
CA LEU A 163 -6.62 5.13 7.42
C LEU A 163 -7.95 5.88 7.29
N ASP A 164 -8.77 5.92 8.34
CA ASP A 164 -10.04 6.63 8.37
C ASP A 164 -9.85 8.16 8.21
N ASP A 165 -8.69 8.71 8.62
CA ASP A 165 -8.32 10.12 8.43
C ASP A 165 -8.19 10.55 6.95
N PHE A 166 -8.14 9.60 6.00
CA PHE A 166 -7.94 9.84 4.57
C PHE A 166 -9.17 9.55 3.71
N ASP A 167 -10.36 9.47 4.33
CA ASP A 167 -11.64 9.18 3.69
C ASP A 167 -11.54 7.97 2.73
N ASN A 168 -11.77 8.21 1.45
CA ASN A 168 -11.78 7.23 0.36
C ASN A 168 -10.49 7.26 -0.48
N THR A 169 -9.43 7.87 0.03
CA THR A 169 -8.15 7.96 -0.71
C THR A 169 -7.45 6.60 -0.72
N PHE A 170 -7.36 5.95 0.45
CA PHE A 170 -6.70 4.66 0.61
C PHE A 170 -7.72 3.50 0.74
N LYS A 171 -8.67 3.41 -0.20
CA LYS A 171 -9.74 2.38 -0.17
C LYS A 171 -9.18 0.96 -0.07
N ILE A 172 -8.13 0.65 -0.82
CA ILE A 172 -7.56 -0.70 -0.88
C ILE A 172 -7.09 -1.18 0.51
N PRO A 173 -6.11 -0.55 1.16
CA PRO A 173 -5.66 -1.00 2.47
C PRO A 173 -6.75 -0.89 3.55
N ARG A 174 -7.67 0.09 3.45
CA ARG A 174 -8.80 0.20 4.38
C ARG A 174 -9.77 -0.98 4.27
N GLY A 175 -10.16 -1.36 3.05
CA GLY A 175 -10.97 -2.54 2.81
C GLY A 175 -10.27 -3.83 3.26
N LEU A 176 -8.96 -3.92 3.02
CA LEU A 176 -8.13 -5.03 3.50
C LEU A 176 -8.12 -5.10 5.03
N ALA A 177 -8.04 -3.97 5.72
CA ALA A 177 -8.05 -3.93 7.18
C ALA A 177 -9.37 -4.49 7.74
N TYR A 178 -10.51 -4.02 7.22
CA TYR A 178 -11.81 -4.55 7.60
C TYR A 178 -11.96 -6.05 7.30
N TYR A 179 -11.50 -6.50 6.13
CA TYR A 179 -11.53 -7.91 5.77
C TYR A 179 -10.68 -8.76 6.72
N GLN A 180 -9.44 -8.33 7.00
CA GLN A 180 -8.55 -9.01 7.93
C GLN A 180 -9.16 -9.10 9.34
N ILE A 181 -9.82 -8.04 9.81
CA ILE A 181 -10.58 -8.05 11.08
C ILE A 181 -11.65 -9.16 11.08
N LEU A 182 -12.44 -9.26 10.00
CA LEU A 182 -13.47 -10.29 9.88
C LEU A 182 -12.93 -11.71 9.78
N THR A 183 -11.79 -11.91 9.10
CA THR A 183 -11.25 -13.26 8.87
C THR A 183 -10.45 -13.76 10.06
N VAL A 184 -9.59 -12.92 10.66
CA VAL A 184 -8.64 -13.33 11.71
C VAL A 184 -9.25 -13.22 13.10
N TRP A 185 -10.07 -12.20 13.38
CA TRP A 185 -10.62 -11.94 14.72
C TRP A 185 -12.15 -11.99 14.76
N SER A 186 -12.75 -12.88 13.98
CA SER A 186 -14.20 -13.01 13.73
C SER A 186 -15.09 -12.97 14.98
N GLU A 187 -14.62 -13.50 16.10
CA GLU A 187 -15.33 -13.53 17.39
C GLU A 187 -15.02 -12.32 18.28
N SER A 188 -13.77 -11.85 18.26
CA SER A 188 -13.26 -10.85 19.21
C SER A 188 -13.62 -9.41 18.84
N TRP A 189 -13.78 -9.09 17.55
CA TRP A 189 -13.97 -7.70 17.11
C TRP A 189 -15.28 -7.08 17.61
N ARG A 190 -16.33 -7.89 17.83
CA ARG A 190 -17.65 -7.40 18.29
C ARG A 190 -17.56 -6.72 19.66
N ASN A 191 -16.80 -7.33 20.56
CA ASN A 191 -16.62 -6.89 21.95
C ASN A 191 -15.40 -5.99 22.14
N SER A 192 -14.63 -5.72 21.08
CA SER A 192 -13.42 -4.92 21.13
C SER A 192 -13.71 -3.46 21.53
N SER A 193 -12.89 -2.91 22.43
CA SER A 193 -12.87 -1.47 22.73
C SER A 193 -11.99 -0.66 21.79
N PHE A 194 -11.17 -1.32 20.95
CA PHE A 194 -10.26 -0.66 20.00
C PHE A 194 -10.97 -0.16 18.74
N LEU A 195 -12.18 -0.65 18.48
CA LEU A 195 -12.99 -0.27 17.32
C LEU A 195 -14.13 0.63 17.75
N ASP A 196 -14.31 1.73 17.03
CA ASP A 196 -15.43 2.63 17.28
C ASP A 196 -16.77 2.03 16.79
N ARG A 197 -17.87 2.74 17.08
CA ARG A 197 -19.21 2.30 16.69
C ARG A 197 -19.37 2.24 15.17
N GLU A 198 -18.78 3.16 14.42
CA GLU A 198 -18.93 3.27 12.98
C GLU A 198 -18.18 2.14 12.25
N GLN A 199 -16.95 1.87 12.66
CA GLN A 199 -16.14 0.74 12.22
C GLN A 199 -16.86 -0.59 12.48
N LYS A 200 -17.50 -0.77 13.65
CA LYS A 200 -18.30 -1.97 13.95
C LYS A 200 -19.53 -2.10 13.04
N ILE A 201 -20.21 -1.01 12.72
CA ILE A 201 -21.34 -1.02 11.77
C ILE A 201 -20.85 -1.44 10.38
N ARG A 202 -19.73 -0.87 9.90
CA ARG A 202 -19.11 -1.26 8.63
C ARG A 202 -18.74 -2.75 8.61
N LEU A 203 -18.15 -3.28 9.69
CA LEU A 203 -17.84 -4.71 9.83
C LEU A 203 -19.09 -5.58 9.74
N LEU A 204 -20.21 -5.18 10.36
CA LEU A 204 -21.48 -5.90 10.25
C LEU A 204 -22.04 -5.89 8.82
N ALA A 205 -22.00 -4.72 8.16
CA ALA A 205 -22.43 -4.59 6.77
C ALA A 205 -21.54 -5.45 5.84
N GLY A 206 -20.22 -5.35 6.01
CA GLY A 206 -19.23 -6.15 5.30
C GLY A 206 -19.44 -7.65 5.50
N TYR A 207 -19.67 -8.10 6.73
CA TYR A 207 -19.97 -9.50 7.03
C TYR A 207 -21.20 -10.00 6.24
N HIS A 208 -22.29 -9.23 6.23
CA HIS A 208 -23.49 -9.60 5.49
C HIS A 208 -23.30 -9.53 3.96
N ASN A 209 -22.59 -8.52 3.46
CA ASN A 209 -22.34 -8.35 2.04
C ASN A 209 -21.39 -9.42 1.52
N LEU A 210 -20.30 -9.71 2.24
CA LEU A 210 -19.32 -10.72 1.87
C LEU A 210 -19.89 -12.13 1.90
N SER A 211 -20.74 -12.45 2.88
CA SER A 211 -21.40 -13.78 2.98
C SER A 211 -22.41 -14.01 1.86
N ARG A 212 -22.98 -12.93 1.30
CA ARG A 212 -23.83 -12.99 0.11
C ARG A 212 -23.03 -13.06 -1.19
N THR A 213 -21.85 -12.46 -1.23
CA THR A 213 -21.08 -12.36 -2.47
C THR A 213 -20.26 -13.60 -2.76
N ARG A 214 -20.60 -14.20 -3.89
CA ARG A 214 -19.82 -15.14 -4.73
C ARG A 214 -19.65 -16.54 -4.13
N SER A 215 -20.47 -17.45 -4.65
CA SER A 215 -20.25 -18.89 -4.60
C SER A 215 -18.88 -19.26 -5.19
N GLU A 216 -18.24 -20.32 -4.68
CA GLU A 216 -16.99 -20.87 -5.21
C GLU A 216 -17.03 -21.12 -6.73
N ALA A 217 -18.19 -21.49 -7.26
CA ALA A 217 -18.41 -21.69 -8.69
C ALA A 217 -18.10 -20.44 -9.53
N GLU A 218 -18.42 -19.25 -9.02
CA GLU A 218 -18.16 -17.99 -9.71
C GLU A 218 -16.67 -17.63 -9.66
N LEU A 219 -15.99 -17.86 -8.53
CA LEU A 219 -14.54 -17.70 -8.44
C LEU A 219 -13.84 -18.60 -9.47
N ARG A 220 -14.20 -19.88 -9.54
CA ARG A 220 -13.62 -20.82 -10.51
C ARG A 220 -13.86 -20.36 -11.94
N LYS A 221 -15.09 -19.99 -12.28
CA LYS A 221 -15.44 -19.46 -13.60
C LYS A 221 -14.58 -18.24 -13.98
N GLN A 222 -14.30 -17.34 -13.04
CA GLN A 222 -13.44 -16.19 -13.27
C GLN A 222 -11.97 -16.58 -13.44
N LEU A 223 -11.47 -17.52 -12.63
CA LEU A 223 -10.09 -18.02 -12.72
C LEU A 223 -9.82 -18.73 -14.05
N SER A 224 -10.78 -19.48 -14.59
CA SER A 224 -10.66 -20.19 -15.88
C SER A 224 -10.74 -19.27 -17.10
N ALA A 225 -11.10 -18.00 -16.94
CA ALA A 225 -11.33 -17.04 -18.03
C ALA A 225 -10.06 -16.34 -18.54
N PHE A 226 -8.87 -16.90 -18.33
CA PHE A 226 -7.63 -16.30 -18.80
C PHE A 226 -7.41 -16.50 -20.32
N GLU A 227 -6.64 -15.60 -20.94
CA GLU A 227 -6.35 -15.67 -22.38
C GLU A 227 -5.24 -16.70 -22.68
N HIS A 228 -5.50 -17.63 -23.61
CA HIS A 228 -4.47 -18.59 -24.05
C HIS A 228 -3.48 -17.99 -25.05
N SER A 229 -2.22 -18.42 -24.94
CA SER A 229 -1.20 -18.13 -25.94
C SER A 229 -1.54 -18.80 -27.27
N SER A 230 -1.44 -18.06 -28.38
CA SER A 230 -1.57 -18.60 -29.74
C SER A 230 -0.51 -19.66 -30.04
N GLU A 231 0.65 -19.57 -29.38
CA GLU A 231 1.75 -20.53 -29.49
C GLU A 231 1.62 -21.75 -28.55
N CYS A 232 0.45 -21.99 -27.97
CA CYS A 232 0.24 -23.13 -27.08
C CYS A 232 0.21 -24.46 -27.87
N GLY A 233 1.31 -25.21 -27.88
CA GLY A 233 1.39 -26.51 -28.55
C GLY A 233 0.58 -27.64 -27.90
N VAL A 234 0.19 -27.50 -26.62
CA VAL A 234 -0.54 -28.53 -25.87
C VAL A 234 -2.05 -28.51 -26.16
N GLY A 235 -2.54 -27.44 -26.78
CA GLY A 235 -3.95 -27.22 -27.06
C GLY A 235 -4.69 -26.54 -25.89
N ARG A 236 -5.64 -25.66 -26.23
CA ARG A 236 -6.45 -24.90 -25.26
C ARG A 236 -7.16 -25.79 -24.22
N PRO A 237 -7.85 -26.90 -24.60
CA PRO A 237 -8.62 -27.68 -23.63
C PRO A 237 -7.75 -28.29 -22.52
N ARG A 238 -6.55 -28.75 -22.84
CA ARG A 238 -5.62 -29.35 -21.88
C ARG A 238 -5.09 -28.34 -20.88
N CYS A 239 -4.67 -27.16 -21.35
CA CYS A 239 -4.21 -26.11 -20.45
C CYS A 239 -5.32 -25.61 -19.52
N ILE A 240 -6.56 -25.49 -20.01
CA ILE A 240 -7.71 -25.12 -19.17
C ILE A 240 -7.96 -26.22 -18.12
N ALA A 241 -8.00 -27.49 -18.53
CA ALA A 241 -8.24 -28.60 -17.61
C ALA A 241 -7.16 -28.71 -16.52
N ALA A 242 -5.89 -28.50 -16.87
CA ALA A 242 -4.79 -28.48 -15.90
C ALA A 242 -4.94 -27.31 -14.91
N TRP A 243 -5.26 -26.12 -15.40
CA TRP A 243 -5.49 -24.94 -14.57
C TRP A 243 -6.73 -25.10 -13.66
N ASP A 244 -7.81 -25.64 -14.19
CA ASP A 244 -9.04 -25.91 -13.44
C ASP A 244 -8.78 -26.95 -12.35
N SER A 245 -7.98 -27.98 -12.63
CA SER A 245 -7.57 -28.98 -11.65
C SER A 245 -6.76 -28.37 -10.51
N LEU A 246 -5.80 -27.49 -10.82
CA LEU A 246 -5.02 -26.77 -9.82
C LEU A 246 -5.91 -25.86 -8.96
N THR A 247 -6.73 -25.03 -9.59
CA THR A 247 -7.58 -24.09 -8.86
C THR A 247 -8.62 -24.82 -8.03
N GLN A 248 -9.15 -25.95 -8.51
CA GLN A 248 -10.02 -26.82 -7.74
C GLN A 248 -9.30 -27.38 -6.50
N LEU A 249 -8.08 -27.90 -6.68
CA LEU A 249 -7.26 -28.42 -5.59
C LEU A 249 -7.02 -27.33 -4.53
N LEU A 250 -6.53 -26.15 -4.94
CA LEU A 250 -6.24 -25.05 -4.02
C LEU A 250 -7.49 -24.46 -3.37
N VAL A 251 -8.64 -24.43 -4.05
CA VAL A 251 -9.88 -23.87 -3.48
C VAL A 251 -10.57 -24.85 -2.53
N LEU A 252 -10.55 -26.15 -2.83
CA LEU A 252 -11.29 -27.17 -2.09
C LEU A 252 -10.49 -27.84 -0.97
N ASP A 253 -9.16 -27.87 -1.06
CA ASP A 253 -8.32 -28.57 -0.10
C ASP A 253 -7.72 -27.59 0.93
N PRO A 254 -8.33 -27.44 2.12
CA PRO A 254 -7.80 -26.58 3.16
C PRO A 254 -6.47 -27.10 3.74
N GLU A 255 -6.20 -28.40 3.69
CA GLU A 255 -4.95 -28.96 4.23
C GLU A 255 -3.78 -28.61 3.33
N LEU A 256 -3.94 -28.77 2.01
CA LEU A 256 -2.94 -28.35 1.05
C LEU A 256 -2.68 -26.85 1.16
N ARG A 257 -3.73 -26.05 1.34
CA ARG A 257 -3.59 -24.61 1.58
C ARG A 257 -2.78 -24.29 2.83
N ARG A 258 -3.09 -24.94 3.96
CA ARG A 258 -2.32 -24.75 5.21
C ARG A 258 -0.88 -25.20 5.05
N SER A 259 -0.63 -26.28 4.32
CA SER A 259 0.72 -26.77 4.04
C SER A 259 1.52 -25.80 3.19
N MET A 260 0.90 -25.16 2.20
CA MET A 260 1.57 -24.20 1.33
C MET A 260 1.63 -22.79 1.94
N PHE A 261 0.68 -22.45 2.81
CA PHE A 261 0.50 -21.14 3.40
C PHE A 261 0.07 -21.28 4.87
N PRO A 262 1.02 -21.46 5.81
CA PRO A 262 0.71 -21.80 7.21
C PRO A 262 0.01 -20.67 7.97
N VAL A 263 0.09 -19.43 7.49
CA VAL A 263 -0.54 -18.25 8.09
C VAL A 263 -1.92 -18.01 7.46
N GLN A 264 -2.88 -18.89 7.74
CA GLN A 264 -4.26 -18.74 7.27
C GLN A 264 -5.24 -18.64 8.46
N PRO A 265 -6.19 -17.70 8.43
CA PRO A 265 -7.25 -17.64 9.44
C PRO A 265 -8.18 -18.86 9.37
N GLU A 266 -8.67 -19.31 10.53
CA GLU A 266 -9.53 -20.51 10.66
C GLU A 266 -10.97 -20.32 10.14
N SER A 267 -11.37 -19.10 9.78
CA SER A 267 -12.76 -18.80 9.39
C SER A 267 -13.09 -19.28 7.97
N GLU A 268 -13.84 -20.38 7.87
CA GLU A 268 -14.31 -20.96 6.59
C GLU A 268 -15.32 -20.07 5.83
N THR A 269 -15.94 -19.09 6.51
CA THR A 269 -17.10 -18.34 5.98
C THR A 269 -16.74 -17.21 5.02
N PHE A 270 -15.51 -16.69 5.05
CA PHE A 270 -15.09 -15.51 4.29
C PHE A 270 -13.77 -15.73 3.56
N ASP A 271 -13.73 -16.72 2.67
CA ASP A 271 -12.46 -17.23 2.14
C ASP A 271 -12.18 -16.79 0.68
N TYR A 272 -12.99 -15.90 0.10
CA TYR A 272 -12.84 -15.53 -1.32
C TYR A 272 -11.48 -14.89 -1.63
N MET A 273 -11.07 -13.86 -0.87
CA MET A 273 -9.79 -13.18 -1.12
C MET A 273 -8.61 -14.07 -0.75
N THR A 274 -8.75 -14.84 0.33
CA THR A 274 -7.75 -15.77 0.80
C THR A 274 -7.49 -16.87 -0.25
N LYS A 275 -8.53 -17.50 -0.78
CA LYS A 275 -8.47 -18.42 -1.93
C LYS A 275 -7.80 -17.78 -3.16
N LEU A 276 -8.17 -16.55 -3.49
CA LEU A 276 -7.61 -15.85 -4.65
C LEU A 276 -6.11 -15.53 -4.48
N ARG A 277 -5.67 -15.16 -3.27
CA ARG A 277 -4.25 -14.95 -2.93
C ARG A 277 -3.46 -16.25 -3.01
N VAL A 278 -3.98 -17.35 -2.46
CA VAL A 278 -3.39 -18.69 -2.56
C VAL A 278 -3.18 -19.09 -4.02
N VAL A 279 -4.22 -18.92 -4.86
CA VAL A 279 -4.12 -19.23 -6.30
C VAL A 279 -3.10 -18.32 -7.00
N CYS A 280 -3.05 -17.04 -6.64
CA CYS A 280 -2.06 -16.11 -7.19
C CYS A 280 -0.62 -16.49 -6.82
N ALA A 281 -0.37 -16.84 -5.54
CA ALA A 281 0.93 -17.26 -5.06
C ALA A 281 1.37 -18.59 -5.69
N ALA A 282 0.48 -19.59 -5.76
CA ALA A 282 0.76 -20.84 -6.46
C ALA A 282 1.07 -20.62 -7.96
N ALA A 283 0.34 -19.71 -8.62
CA ALA A 283 0.63 -19.35 -10.01
C ALA A 283 2.00 -18.68 -10.19
N ALA A 284 2.46 -17.91 -9.20
CA ALA A 284 3.79 -17.29 -9.22
C ALA A 284 4.90 -18.35 -9.11
N LEU A 285 4.77 -19.27 -8.15
CA LEU A 285 5.68 -20.40 -7.97
C LEU A 285 5.77 -21.28 -9.23
N LEU A 286 4.63 -21.53 -9.90
CA LEU A 286 4.59 -22.27 -11.17
C LEU A 286 5.31 -21.57 -12.34
N VAL A 287 5.44 -20.24 -12.30
CA VAL A 287 6.15 -19.45 -13.31
C VAL A 287 7.64 -19.34 -12.99
N GLN A 288 8.02 -19.35 -11.72
CA GLN A 288 9.41 -19.33 -11.25
C GLN A 288 10.11 -20.68 -11.36
N GLU A 289 9.36 -21.77 -11.62
CA GLU A 289 9.87 -23.15 -11.65
C GLU A 289 10.49 -23.60 -10.30
N GLU A 290 10.15 -22.91 -9.20
CA GLU A 290 10.64 -23.19 -7.85
C GLU A 290 9.95 -24.41 -7.21
N VAL A 291 8.79 -24.81 -7.71
CA VAL A 291 8.07 -26.01 -7.25
C VAL A 291 8.04 -27.03 -8.37
N GLU A 292 8.44 -28.26 -8.05
CA GLU A 292 8.30 -29.41 -8.95
C GLU A 292 6.84 -29.48 -9.43
N ALA A 293 6.62 -29.24 -10.72
CA ALA A 293 5.28 -29.16 -11.32
C ALA A 293 4.45 -30.44 -11.10
N GLU A 294 5.13 -31.55 -10.82
CA GLU A 294 4.59 -32.86 -10.42
C GLU A 294 3.69 -32.75 -9.17
N ASN A 295 4.07 -31.93 -8.19
CA ASN A 295 3.29 -31.77 -6.95
C ASN A 295 2.00 -30.96 -7.17
N MET A 296 1.92 -30.14 -8.23
CA MET A 296 0.79 -29.23 -8.48
C MET A 296 -0.12 -29.64 -9.64
N ARG A 297 0.10 -30.82 -10.26
CA ARG A 297 -0.70 -31.34 -11.39
C ARG A 297 -0.83 -30.35 -12.57
N CYS A 298 0.19 -29.51 -12.78
CA CYS A 298 0.20 -28.44 -13.80
C CYS A 298 1.21 -28.63 -14.93
N GLU A 299 1.84 -29.80 -15.00
CA GLU A 299 2.84 -30.13 -16.01
C GLU A 299 2.32 -29.91 -17.44
N GLU A 300 1.06 -30.25 -17.68
CA GLU A 300 0.43 -30.13 -19.01
C GLU A 300 0.20 -28.67 -19.43
N MET A 301 0.34 -27.70 -18.53
CA MET A 301 0.14 -26.30 -18.89
C MET A 301 1.39 -25.69 -19.51
N HIS A 302 1.27 -25.22 -20.75
CA HIS A 302 2.35 -24.54 -21.47
C HIS A 302 2.86 -23.31 -20.69
N THR A 303 4.18 -23.08 -20.64
CA THR A 303 4.83 -22.01 -19.84
C THR A 303 4.26 -20.62 -20.10
N ARG A 304 3.99 -20.27 -21.36
CA ARG A 304 3.33 -18.99 -21.72
C ARG A 304 1.89 -18.89 -21.21
N CYS A 305 1.16 -19.99 -21.14
CA CYS A 305 -0.18 -20.02 -20.55
C CYS A 305 -0.09 -19.81 -19.02
N ARG A 306 0.92 -20.36 -18.34
CA ARG A 306 1.21 -20.09 -16.92
C ARG A 306 1.40 -18.59 -16.64
N LYS A 307 2.24 -17.92 -17.44
CA LYS A 307 2.45 -16.46 -17.31
C LYS A 307 1.16 -15.65 -17.52
N ARG A 308 0.31 -16.05 -18.48
CA ARG A 308 -0.97 -15.39 -18.73
C ARG A 308 -2.00 -15.67 -17.63
N ALA A 309 -2.03 -16.89 -17.10
CA ALA A 309 -2.85 -17.25 -15.95
C ALA A 309 -2.45 -16.44 -14.71
N LEU A 310 -1.14 -16.35 -14.40
CA LEU A 310 -0.62 -15.50 -13.32
C LEU A 310 -1.02 -14.02 -13.49
N LYS A 311 -0.83 -13.45 -14.69
CA LYS A 311 -1.24 -12.06 -14.95
C LYS A 311 -2.76 -11.88 -14.80
N HIS A 312 -3.54 -12.90 -15.16
CA HIS A 312 -5.00 -12.87 -15.00
C HIS A 312 -5.42 -12.94 -13.53
N THR A 313 -4.85 -13.84 -12.74
CA THR A 313 -5.14 -13.96 -11.32
C THR A 313 -4.69 -12.73 -10.53
N GLN A 314 -3.55 -12.13 -10.87
CA GLN A 314 -3.10 -10.86 -10.30
C GLN A 314 -4.09 -9.72 -10.56
N ARG A 315 -4.65 -9.64 -11.77
CA ARG A 315 -5.69 -8.64 -12.09
C ARG A 315 -6.96 -8.90 -11.28
N LEU A 316 -7.44 -10.15 -11.24
CA LEU A 316 -8.61 -10.50 -10.43
C LEU A 316 -8.41 -10.16 -8.95
N LEU A 317 -7.21 -10.43 -8.42
CA LEU A 317 -6.86 -10.08 -7.04
C LEU A 317 -6.89 -8.57 -6.84
N HIS A 318 -6.23 -7.81 -7.72
CA HIS A 318 -6.22 -6.35 -7.66
C HIS A 318 -7.63 -5.74 -7.75
N ASP A 319 -8.47 -6.23 -8.65
CA ASP A 319 -9.86 -5.78 -8.80
C ASP A 319 -10.71 -6.11 -7.56
N ALA A 320 -10.49 -7.29 -6.97
CA ALA A 320 -11.17 -7.70 -5.76
C ALA A 320 -10.72 -6.89 -4.54
N GLU A 321 -9.43 -6.59 -4.40
CA GLU A 321 -8.89 -5.68 -3.37
C GLU A 321 -9.39 -4.24 -3.57
N GLY A 322 -9.46 -3.78 -4.82
CA GLY A 322 -9.95 -2.46 -5.20
C GLY A 322 -11.43 -2.23 -4.88
N SER A 323 -12.26 -3.27 -5.01
CA SER A 323 -13.71 -3.22 -4.72
C SER A 323 -14.08 -3.68 -3.32
N LEU A 324 -13.09 -3.99 -2.47
CA LEU A 324 -13.33 -4.56 -1.16
C LEU A 324 -14.01 -3.57 -0.23
N MET A 325 -13.56 -2.31 -0.23
CA MET A 325 -14.14 -1.26 0.62
C MET A 325 -15.62 -1.00 0.30
N ASP A 326 -16.03 -1.13 -0.97
CA ASP A 326 -17.42 -0.95 -1.40
C ASP A 326 -18.36 -2.00 -0.76
N ARG A 327 -17.82 -3.09 -0.21
CA ARG A 327 -18.59 -4.09 0.56
C ARG A 327 -18.83 -3.67 2.01
N PHE A 328 -18.04 -2.75 2.53
CA PHE A 328 -18.11 -2.24 3.91
C PHE A 328 -18.79 -0.88 4.01
N GLU A 329 -19.10 -0.24 2.87
CA GLU A 329 -19.94 0.96 2.84
C GLU A 329 -21.40 0.59 3.20
N VAL A 330 -22.03 1.41 4.06
CA VAL A 330 -23.35 1.18 4.70
C VAL A 330 -24.44 1.92 3.94
#